data_AF-T0MZF8-F1
#
_entry.id   AF-T0MZF8-F1
#
_cell.length_a   1.000
_cell.length_b   1.000
_cell.length_c   1.000
_cell.angle_alpha   90.00
_cell.angle_beta   90.00
_cell.angle_gamma   90.00
#
_symmetry.space_group_name_H-M   'P 1'
#
loop_
_entity.id
_entity.type
_entity.pdbx_description
1 polymer ?
#
loop_
_entity_poly.entity_id
_entity_poly.type
_entity_poly.pdbx_seq_one_letter_code
_entity_poly.pdbx_strand_id
1 'polypeptide(L)'
;MKLDERKSFDILSSLRVMGDPEYGGTGSISENILVGYLYGILSEKSSAVIRVDREDMKVIKYGAYSYIIWFDDIIDDLEEEVAQEETSEDTEPGDIMLLPVAIEGPFNDREIMELIHEGAI
;
A
#
# COMPACT_ATOMS: atom_id res chain seq x y z
N MET A 1 17.32 7.35 6.49
CA MET A 1 16.87 8.28 7.55
C MET A 1 15.62 7.67 8.18
N LYS A 2 15.65 7.17 9.42
CA LYS A 2 14.47 6.55 10.05
C LYS A 2 13.46 7.66 10.35
N LEU A 3 12.28 7.66 9.71
CA LEU A 3 11.21 8.57 10.10
C LEU A 3 10.82 8.30 11.56
N ASP A 4 10.70 9.39 12.32
CA ASP A 4 10.10 9.40 13.65
C ASP A 4 8.67 8.85 13.56
N GLU A 5 8.31 7.98 14.51
CA GLU A 5 7.03 7.27 14.54
C GLU A 5 5.86 8.24 14.63
N ARG A 6 6.04 9.37 15.31
CA ARG A 6 5.02 10.42 15.43
C ARG A 6 4.73 11.07 14.08
N LYS A 7 5.77 11.43 13.33
CA LYS A 7 5.60 12.02 11.99
C LYS A 7 4.98 11.05 11.01
N SER A 8 5.35 9.78 11.11
CA SER A 8 4.75 8.72 10.28
C SER A 8 3.24 8.61 10.57
N PHE A 9 2.88 8.60 11.85
CA PHE A 9 1.50 8.59 12.29
C PHE A 9 0.72 9.84 11.83
N ASP A 10 1.30 11.04 11.94
CA ASP A 10 0.63 12.28 11.52
C ASP A 10 0.31 12.26 10.02
N ILE A 11 1.26 11.79 9.19
CA ILE A 11 1.04 11.62 7.75
C ILE A 11 -0.08 10.60 7.51
N LEU A 12 0.07 9.39 8.04
CA LEU A 12 -0.88 8.29 7.85
C LEU A 12 -2.30 8.62 8.34
N SER A 13 -2.44 9.36 9.43
CA SER A 13 -3.74 9.71 10.01
C SER A 13 -4.45 10.83 9.27
N SER A 14 -3.71 11.68 8.55
CA SER A 14 -4.27 12.78 7.78
C SER A 14 -4.90 12.34 6.46
N LEU A 15 -4.60 11.13 6.00
CA LEU A 15 -4.89 10.67 4.66
C LEU A 15 -5.93 9.55 4.73
N ARG A 16 -7.10 9.78 4.12
CA ARG A 16 -8.23 8.84 4.16
C ARG A 16 -8.10 7.70 3.16
N VAL A 17 -7.71 8.06 1.95
CA VAL A 17 -7.47 7.17 0.82
C VAL A 17 -6.39 7.83 -0.03
N MET A 18 -5.44 7.03 -0.55
CA MET A 18 -4.38 7.49 -1.45
C MET A 18 -4.12 6.46 -2.52
N GLY A 19 -3.85 6.94 -3.75
CA GLY A 19 -3.39 6.11 -4.85
C GLY A 19 -4.40 6.04 -6.00
N ASP A 20 -4.52 4.84 -6.56
CA ASP A 20 -5.31 4.55 -7.74
C ASP A 20 -6.80 4.97 -7.61
N PRO A 21 -7.41 5.57 -8.65
CA PRO A 21 -8.81 6.01 -8.63
C PRO A 21 -9.83 4.89 -8.43
N GLU A 22 -9.54 3.65 -8.84
CA GLU A 22 -10.43 2.51 -8.66
C GLU A 22 -10.66 2.19 -7.18
N TYR A 23 -9.68 2.53 -6.35
CA TYR A 23 -9.72 2.39 -4.89
C TYR A 23 -10.00 3.72 -4.18
N GLY A 24 -10.49 4.74 -4.92
CA GLY A 24 -10.95 6.01 -4.36
C GLY A 24 -9.89 7.11 -4.21
N GLY A 25 -8.68 6.93 -4.76
CA GLY A 25 -7.67 7.99 -4.82
C GLY A 25 -7.85 8.93 -6.03
N THR A 26 -6.85 9.78 -6.30
CA THR A 26 -6.90 10.70 -7.45
C THR A 26 -6.11 10.19 -8.66
N GLY A 27 -5.36 9.11 -8.51
CA GLY A 27 -4.52 8.52 -9.57
C GLY A 27 -3.34 9.39 -9.99
N SER A 28 -2.95 10.39 -9.19
CA SER A 28 -1.80 11.22 -9.52
C SER A 28 -0.49 10.48 -9.25
N ILE A 29 0.53 10.71 -10.09
CA ILE A 29 1.88 10.14 -9.91
C ILE A 29 2.43 10.41 -8.50
N SER A 30 2.19 11.62 -7.97
CA SER A 30 2.62 11.99 -6.62
C SER A 30 1.96 11.16 -5.52
N GLU A 31 0.69 10.77 -5.69
CA GLU A 31 0.01 9.86 -4.77
C GLU A 31 0.51 8.43 -4.91
N ASN A 32 0.80 7.94 -6.12
CA ASN A 32 1.35 6.60 -6.33
C ASN A 32 2.74 6.44 -5.68
N ILE A 33 3.61 7.44 -5.84
CA ILE A 33 4.91 7.48 -5.14
C ILE A 33 4.68 7.47 -3.62
N LEU A 34 3.68 8.21 -3.14
CA LEU A 34 3.36 8.27 -1.73
C LEU A 34 2.83 6.93 -1.20
N VAL A 35 2.03 6.20 -1.97
CA VAL A 35 1.56 4.85 -1.64
C VAL A 35 2.74 3.90 -1.43
N GLY A 36 3.66 3.82 -2.39
CA GLY A 36 4.84 2.95 -2.28
C GLY A 36 5.69 3.30 -1.06
N TYR A 37 5.88 4.59 -0.81
CA TYR A 37 6.61 5.07 0.37
C TYR A 37 5.92 4.69 1.70
N LEU A 38 4.60 4.88 1.79
CA LEU A 38 3.84 4.55 3.00
C LEU A 38 3.75 3.04 3.23
N TYR A 39 3.64 2.23 2.17
CA TYR A 39 3.74 0.78 2.28
C TYR A 39 5.11 0.36 2.82
N GLY A 40 6.20 0.93 2.30
CA GLY A 40 7.55 0.69 2.81
C GLY A 40 7.66 1.03 4.30
N ILE A 41 7.08 2.16 4.72
CA ILE A 41 7.02 2.50 6.15
C ILE A 41 6.24 1.44 6.93
N LEU A 42 5.03 1.09 6.52
CA LEU A 42 4.18 0.19 7.30
C LEU A 42 4.77 -1.23 7.40
N SER A 43 5.36 -1.73 6.33
CA SER A 43 5.94 -3.08 6.26
C SER A 43 7.23 -3.25 7.05
N GLU A 44 8.07 -2.21 7.14
CA GLU A 44 9.35 -2.28 7.87
C GLU A 44 9.22 -2.02 9.39
N LYS A 45 8.05 -1.59 9.88
CA LYS A 45 7.88 -1.22 11.29
C LYS A 45 7.62 -2.45 12.15
N SER A 46 8.48 -2.65 13.15
CA SER A 46 8.34 -3.76 14.11
C SER A 46 7.06 -3.70 14.96
N SER A 47 6.42 -2.53 15.08
CA SER A 47 5.14 -2.35 15.76
C SER A 47 3.93 -2.61 14.87
N ALA A 48 4.14 -2.86 13.58
CA ALA A 48 3.09 -3.23 12.65
C ALA A 48 2.73 -4.72 12.79
N VAL A 49 1.44 -5.03 12.66
CA VAL A 49 0.92 -6.40 12.71
C VAL A 49 0.02 -6.64 11.51
N ILE A 50 0.35 -7.63 10.68
CA ILE A 50 -0.51 -8.06 9.57
C ILE A 50 -1.70 -8.84 10.16
N ARG A 51 -2.92 -8.39 9.86
CA ARG A 51 -4.17 -9.04 10.27
C ARG A 51 -4.82 -9.86 9.17
N VAL A 52 -4.72 -9.37 7.95
CA VAL A 52 -5.22 -10.03 6.74
C VAL A 52 -4.09 -9.97 5.73
N ASP A 53 -3.83 -11.11 5.08
CA ASP A 53 -2.83 -11.26 4.04
C ASP A 53 -3.49 -12.05 2.90
N ARG A 54 -3.98 -11.33 1.91
CA ARG A 54 -4.53 -11.85 0.65
C ARG A 54 -3.61 -11.42 -0.49
N GLU A 55 -3.87 -11.97 -1.66
CA GLU A 55 -3.09 -11.71 -2.88
C GLU A 55 -3.18 -10.23 -3.30
N ASP A 56 -4.40 -9.70 -3.34
CA ASP A 56 -4.76 -8.34 -3.76
C ASP A 56 -4.80 -7.32 -2.63
N MET A 57 -4.70 -7.77 -1.37
CA MET A 57 -4.92 -6.89 -0.22
C MET A 57 -4.20 -7.36 1.04
N LYS A 58 -3.62 -6.40 1.79
CA LYS A 58 -3.15 -6.62 3.16
C LYS A 58 -3.78 -5.63 4.12
N VAL A 59 -4.16 -6.09 5.31
CA VAL A 59 -4.59 -5.22 6.41
C VAL A 59 -3.49 -5.17 7.46
N ILE A 60 -2.87 -4.00 7.60
CA ILE A 60 -1.78 -3.76 8.55
C ILE A 60 -2.28 -2.92 9.71
N LYS A 61 -2.15 -3.44 10.93
CA LYS A 61 -2.37 -2.69 12.16
C LYS A 61 -1.10 -1.94 12.54
N TYR A 62 -1.19 -0.63 12.74
CA TYR A 62 -0.11 0.21 13.26
C TYR A 62 -0.65 1.07 14.42
N GLY A 63 -0.15 0.82 15.63
CA GLY A 63 -0.67 1.46 16.84
C GLY A 63 -2.13 1.10 17.12
N ALA A 64 -2.98 2.11 17.26
CA ALA A 64 -4.41 1.94 17.56
C ALA A 64 -5.30 1.76 16.31
N TYR A 65 -4.71 1.88 15.11
CA TYR A 65 -5.45 1.91 13.85
C TYR A 65 -4.96 0.83 12.89
N SER A 66 -5.78 0.57 11.89
CA SER A 66 -5.50 -0.35 10.80
C SER A 66 -5.58 0.38 9.47
N TYR A 67 -4.79 -0.08 8.51
CA TYR A 67 -4.72 0.42 7.16
C TYR A 67 -4.92 -0.76 6.20
N ILE A 68 -5.71 -0.54 5.16
CA ILE A 68 -5.88 -1.47 4.06
C ILE A 68 -4.89 -1.07 2.97
N ILE A 69 -4.14 -2.02 2.46
CA ILE A 69 -3.16 -1.82 1.40
C ILE A 69 -3.59 -2.70 0.24
N TRP A 70 -3.89 -2.09 -0.88
CA TRP A 70 -4.32 -2.74 -2.11
C TRP A 70 -3.13 -2.98 -3.01
N PHE A 71 -3.09 -4.16 -3.61
CA PHE A 71 -2.05 -4.60 -4.53
C PHE A 71 -2.68 -4.88 -5.88
N ASP A 72 -1.95 -4.55 -6.93
CA ASP A 72 -2.32 -4.91 -8.29
C ASP A 72 -1.11 -5.42 -9.05
N ASP A 73 -1.39 -6.19 -10.09
CA ASP A 73 -0.41 -6.72 -11.02
C ASP A 73 0.02 -5.60 -11.95
N ILE A 74 1.26 -5.14 -11.83
CA ILE A 74 1.79 -4.17 -12.78
C ILE A 74 2.46 -4.92 -13.91
N ILE A 75 1.65 -5.33 -14.88
CA ILE A 75 2.11 -5.83 -16.17
C ILE A 75 2.19 -4.59 -17.09
N ASP A 76 3.41 -4.10 -17.33
CA ASP A 76 3.84 -3.11 -18.34
C ASP A 76 3.72 -1.59 -18.09
N ASP A 77 2.89 -1.06 -17.18
CA ASP A 77 2.70 0.42 -17.11
C ASP A 77 3.72 1.20 -16.25
N LEU A 78 4.54 0.54 -15.40
CA LEU A 78 5.60 1.22 -14.62
C LEU A 78 6.99 1.18 -15.27
N GLU A 79 7.21 0.35 -16.29
CA GLU A 79 8.52 0.25 -16.93
C GLU A 79 8.91 1.53 -17.69
N GLU A 80 7.96 2.40 -18.06
CA GLU A 80 8.28 3.66 -18.72
C GLU A 80 8.84 4.76 -17.77
N GLU A 81 8.60 4.72 -16.45
CA GLU A 81 9.09 5.78 -15.53
C GLU A 81 10.28 5.39 -14.65
N VAL A 82 10.59 4.10 -14.44
CA VAL A 82 11.68 3.66 -13.53
C VAL A 82 12.93 3.13 -14.26
N ALA A 83 13.00 3.25 -15.58
CA ALA A 83 14.20 2.87 -16.35
C ALA A 83 15.33 3.91 -16.23
N GLN A 84 15.88 4.09 -15.03
CA GLN A 84 17.28 4.47 -14.85
C GLN A 84 18.02 3.30 -14.17
N GLU A 85 18.79 2.61 -15.00
CA GLU A 85 19.90 1.71 -14.67
C GLU A 85 19.51 0.37 -14.01
N GLU A 86 19.30 -0.68 -14.81
CA GLU A 86 20.27 -1.78 -14.95
C GLU A 86 19.84 -2.80 -16.02
N THR A 87 20.79 -3.17 -16.88
CA THR A 87 20.72 -4.20 -17.93
C THR A 87 20.52 -5.61 -17.37
N SER A 88 19.67 -6.44 -18.01
CA SER A 88 19.83 -7.90 -18.32
C SER A 88 18.51 -8.42 -18.93
N GLU A 89 18.38 -8.64 -20.25
CA GLU A 89 18.53 -9.93 -20.95
C GLU A 89 17.80 -11.13 -20.31
N ASP A 90 16.84 -11.69 -21.07
CA ASP A 90 16.05 -12.94 -20.90
C ASP A 90 14.98 -13.00 -19.79
N THR A 91 13.79 -12.44 -20.04
CA THR A 91 12.60 -12.65 -19.19
C THR A 91 11.81 -13.91 -19.62
N GLU A 92 11.96 -14.98 -18.84
CA GLU A 92 11.02 -16.11 -18.71
C GLU A 92 9.58 -15.60 -18.47
N PRO A 93 8.48 -16.38 -18.66
CA PRO A 93 7.11 -15.87 -18.45
C PRO A 93 7.01 -15.19 -17.08
N GLY A 94 6.93 -13.85 -17.12
CA GLY A 94 7.43 -12.98 -16.07
C GLY A 94 6.77 -13.24 -14.73
N ASP A 95 7.58 -13.27 -13.68
CA ASP A 95 7.11 -13.19 -12.31
C ASP A 95 6.22 -11.94 -12.19
N ILE A 96 4.91 -12.16 -12.08
CA ILE A 96 3.94 -11.07 -11.89
C ILE A 96 4.29 -10.39 -10.57
N MET A 97 4.76 -9.14 -10.64
CA MET A 97 5.15 -8.37 -9.47
C MET A 97 3.94 -7.59 -8.94
N LEU A 98 3.37 -8.08 -7.85
CA LEU A 98 2.33 -7.36 -7.10
C LEU A 98 2.92 -6.13 -6.42
N LEU A 99 2.40 -4.95 -6.74
CA LEU A 99 2.83 -3.67 -6.17
C LEU A 99 1.69 -2.97 -5.45
N PRO A 100 1.97 -2.25 -4.34
CA PRO A 100 0.94 -1.50 -3.65
C PRO A 100 0.45 -0.34 -4.53
N VAL A 101 -0.85 -0.30 -4.80
CA VAL A 101 -1.49 0.71 -5.67
C VAL A 101 -2.35 1.71 -4.90
N ALA A 102 -2.88 1.31 -3.74
CA ALA A 102 -3.63 2.21 -2.89
C ALA A 102 -3.51 1.88 -1.40
N ILE A 103 -3.73 2.89 -0.55
CA ILE A 103 -3.80 2.74 0.91
C ILE A 103 -5.03 3.46 1.43
N GLU A 104 -5.84 2.76 2.24
CA GLU A 104 -7.01 3.30 2.91
C GLU A 104 -6.90 3.23 4.44
N GLY A 105 -7.46 4.22 5.12
CA GLY A 105 -7.51 4.28 6.58
C GLY A 105 -7.42 5.71 7.11
N PRO A 106 -7.01 5.93 8.36
CA PRO A 106 -6.97 4.93 9.42
C PRO A 106 -8.38 4.43 9.77
N PHE A 107 -8.50 3.13 9.99
CA PHE A 107 -9.68 2.48 10.53
C PHE A 107 -9.44 2.02 11.96
N ASN A 108 -10.47 2.05 12.79
CA ASN A 108 -10.45 1.39 14.09
C ASN A 108 -10.75 -0.11 13.94
N ASP A 109 -10.53 -0.87 15.02
CA ASP A 109 -10.68 -2.33 15.01
C ASP A 109 -12.11 -2.78 14.67
N ARG A 110 -13.12 -2.01 15.05
CA ARG A 110 -14.52 -2.34 14.75
C ARG A 110 -14.83 -2.12 13.27
N GLU A 111 -14.40 -1.00 12.70
CA GLU A 111 -14.59 -0.67 11.28
C GLU A 111 -13.98 -1.75 10.38
N ILE A 112 -12.75 -2.21 10.67
CA ILE A 112 -12.13 -3.31 9.93
C ILE A 112 -12.93 -4.60 10.02
N MET A 113 -13.42 -4.94 11.22
CA MET A 113 -14.18 -6.17 11.39
C MET A 113 -15.51 -6.10 10.64
N GLU A 114 -16.18 -4.94 10.63
CA GLU A 114 -17.40 -4.72 9.83
C GLU A 114 -17.09 -4.89 8.33
N LEU A 115 -16.04 -4.23 7.81
CA LEU A 115 -15.66 -4.34 6.40
C LEU A 115 -15.32 -5.79 5.97
N ILE A 116 -14.57 -6.53 6.81
CA ILE A 116 -14.23 -7.93 6.55
C ILE A 116 -15.49 -8.82 6.60
N HIS A 117 -16.41 -8.58 7.55
CA HIS A 117 -17.57 -9.46 7.75
C HIS A 117 -18.66 -9.24 6.70
N GLU A 118 -18.81 -8.00 6.23
CA GLU A 118 -19.79 -7.64 5.21
C GLU A 118 -19.37 -8.07 3.79
N GLY A 119 -18.15 -8.61 3.64
CA GLY A 119 -17.58 -8.91 2.32
C GLY A 119 -17.32 -7.65 1.50
N ALA A 120 -17.25 -6.48 2.15
CA ALA A 120 -16.81 -5.23 1.53
C ALA A 120 -15.30 -5.25 1.25
N ILE A 121 -14.57 -6.20 1.86
CA ILE A 121 -13.19 -6.61 1.54
C ILE A 121 -12.99 -8.12 1.62
#